data_AF-A0A3M1DSU9-F1
#
_entry.id   AF-A0A3M1DSU9-F1
#
_cell.length_a   1.000
_cell.length_b   1.000
_cell.length_c   1.000
_cell.angle_alpha   90.00
_cell.angle_beta   90.00
_cell.angle_gamma   90.00
#
_symmetry.space_group_name_H-M   'P 1'
#
loop_
_entity.id
_entity.type
_entity.pdbx_description
1 polymer ?
#
loop_
_entity_poly.entity_id
_entity_poly.type
_entity_poly.pdbx_seq_one_letter_code
_entity_poly.pdbx_strand_id
1 'polypeptide(L)'
;MGQERDVRWKKCWFCRRQNRGQSMVEFALVLPVLLLVIFLIIEGALLLHAYLAVQHAAREAARWAITYQPPQGCKLEGNPTVRDHCDPSDPCTNLGANPPFIYPPYDYRQPGNNCDPQEDVNEYNARRVAMIKLIALDRAVGLRINQSALGLTTDTFNAYSNTPGFFGVQVWGFPAFGAQEQLDHPSLPGLPVRVRVVHNVELADPLFRAMAPY
;
A
#
# COMPACT_ATOMS: atom_id res chain seq x y z
N MET A 1 94.10 25.04 -37.51
CA MET A 1 93.01 24.28 -38.16
C MET A 1 92.68 23.08 -37.28
N GLY A 2 91.41 22.91 -36.87
CA GLY A 2 90.92 21.69 -36.18
C GLY A 2 90.27 21.93 -34.81
N GLN A 3 89.14 22.64 -34.75
CA GLN A 3 87.77 22.09 -34.59
C GLN A 3 87.38 21.80 -33.12
N GLU A 4 86.80 22.80 -32.46
CA GLU A 4 85.99 22.64 -31.24
C GLU A 4 84.78 21.73 -31.55
N ARG A 5 84.50 20.77 -30.66
CA ARG A 5 83.34 19.89 -30.77
C ARG A 5 82.24 20.37 -29.84
N ASP A 6 81.23 21.00 -30.42
CA ASP A 6 80.00 21.38 -29.73
C ASP A 6 79.22 20.14 -29.27
N VAL A 7 79.18 19.93 -27.96
CA VAL A 7 78.35 18.90 -27.32
C VAL A 7 76.92 19.43 -27.23
N ARG A 8 76.13 19.14 -28.27
CA ARG A 8 74.73 19.54 -28.36
C ARG A 8 73.87 18.69 -27.42
N TRP A 9 73.61 19.19 -26.21
CA TRP A 9 72.65 18.61 -25.26
C TRP A 9 71.26 18.57 -25.90
N LYS A 10 70.79 17.37 -26.28
CA LYS A 10 69.38 17.16 -26.65
C LYS A 10 68.55 17.31 -25.38
N LYS A 11 67.99 18.50 -25.23
CA LYS A 11 66.93 18.84 -24.27
C LYS A 11 65.75 17.91 -24.55
N CYS A 12 65.64 16.82 -23.78
CA CYS A 12 64.53 15.86 -23.87
C CYS A 12 63.32 16.49 -23.17
N TRP A 13 62.57 17.33 -23.91
CA TRP A 13 61.42 18.10 -23.40
C TRP A 13 60.15 17.28 -23.16
N PHE A 14 60.17 15.97 -23.43
CA PHE A 14 58.99 15.14 -23.33
C PHE A 14 59.10 14.17 -22.16
N CYS A 15 59.12 14.71 -20.94
CA CYS A 15 58.72 13.93 -19.76
C CYS A 15 57.20 13.73 -19.84
N ARG A 16 56.81 12.56 -20.36
CA ARG A 16 55.43 12.08 -20.45
C ARG A 16 54.85 11.96 -19.04
N ARG A 17 54.27 13.06 -18.56
CA ARG A 17 53.65 13.18 -17.24
C ARG A 17 52.15 13.05 -17.43
N GLN A 18 51.58 11.85 -17.30
CA GLN A 18 50.15 11.63 -17.12
C GLN A 18 49.86 10.12 -17.02
N ASN A 19 49.84 9.58 -15.82
CA ASN A 19 49.18 8.30 -15.50
C ASN A 19 48.60 8.29 -14.07
N ARG A 20 48.90 9.30 -13.24
CA ARG A 20 48.50 9.34 -11.82
C ARG A 20 47.09 9.90 -11.55
N GLY A 21 46.24 10.00 -12.57
CA GLY A 21 44.85 10.48 -12.40
C GLY A 21 43.85 9.90 -13.40
N GLN A 22 44.31 9.17 -14.41
CA GLN A 22 43.43 8.61 -15.44
C GLN A 22 42.41 7.62 -14.86
N SER A 23 42.85 6.72 -13.97
CA SER A 23 41.96 5.76 -13.31
C SER A 23 40.91 6.43 -12.41
N MET A 24 41.23 7.57 -11.76
CA MET A 24 40.25 8.33 -10.97
C MET A 24 39.17 8.95 -11.87
N VAL A 25 39.55 9.44 -13.05
CA VAL A 25 38.61 10.05 -14.01
C VAL A 25 37.72 9.00 -14.65
N GLU A 26 38.28 7.85 -15.04
CA GLU A 26 37.52 6.72 -15.59
C GLU A 26 36.48 6.22 -14.56
N PHE A 27 36.86 6.08 -13.29
CA PHE A 27 35.93 5.70 -12.23
C PHE A 27 34.85 6.76 -12.00
N ALA A 28 35.21 8.04 -11.99
CA ALA A 28 34.26 9.14 -11.80
C ALA A 28 33.21 9.22 -12.92
N LEU A 29 33.53 8.74 -14.13
CA LEU A 29 32.58 8.67 -15.25
C LEU A 29 31.68 7.43 -15.23
N VAL A 30 32.20 6.28 -14.76
CA VAL A 30 31.41 5.03 -14.69
C VAL A 30 30.45 5.03 -13.50
N LEU A 31 30.86 5.61 -12.37
CA LEU A 31 30.07 5.69 -11.14
C LEU A 31 28.65 6.26 -11.33
N PRO A 32 28.42 7.42 -11.98
CA PRO A 32 27.06 7.95 -12.15
C PRO A 32 26.17 7.03 -13.00
N VAL A 33 26.74 6.36 -14.02
CA VAL A 33 25.99 5.40 -14.86
C VAL A 33 25.62 4.17 -14.04
N LEU A 34 26.55 3.65 -13.25
CA LEU A 34 26.31 2.52 -12.35
C LEU A 34 25.20 2.84 -11.33
N LEU A 35 25.25 4.02 -10.72
CA LEU A 35 24.23 4.46 -9.76
C LEU A 35 22.85 4.58 -10.41
N LEU A 36 22.76 5.13 -11.62
CA LEU A 36 21.50 5.21 -12.36
C LEU A 36 20.90 3.81 -12.58
N VAL A 37 21.71 2.84 -13.01
CA VAL A 37 21.25 1.45 -13.21
C VAL A 37 20.77 0.83 -11.88
N ILE A 38 21.50 1.06 -10.79
CA ILE A 38 21.11 0.54 -9.46
C ILE A 38 19.78 1.16 -9.02
N PHE A 39 19.61 2.48 -9.13
CA PHE A 39 18.36 3.16 -8.79
C PHE A 39 17.18 2.67 -9.63
N LEU A 40 17.38 2.49 -10.94
CA LEU A 40 16.36 1.91 -11.82
C LEU A 40 15.92 0.51 -11.37
N ILE A 41 16.87 -0.34 -10.97
CA ILE A 41 16.57 -1.69 -10.48
C ILE A 41 15.79 -1.62 -9.15
N ILE A 42 16.20 -0.74 -8.23
CA ILE A 42 15.53 -0.56 -6.93
C ILE A 42 14.09 -0.07 -7.13
N GLU A 43 13.90 0.97 -7.93
CA GLU A 43 12.58 1.54 -8.22
C GLU A 43 11.68 0.50 -8.92
N GLY A 44 12.24 -0.25 -9.88
CA GLY A 44 11.54 -1.35 -10.53
C GLY A 44 11.11 -2.46 -9.56
N ALA A 45 11.97 -2.80 -8.59
CA ALA A 45 11.65 -3.77 -7.54
C ALA A 45 10.53 -3.27 -6.62
N LEU A 46 10.51 -1.98 -6.27
CA LEU A 46 9.46 -1.36 -5.46
C LEU A 46 8.11 -1.36 -6.19
N LEU A 47 8.09 -1.03 -7.48
CA LEU A 47 6.88 -1.07 -8.31
C LEU A 47 6.32 -2.49 -8.42
N LEU A 48 7.19 -3.48 -8.66
CA LEU A 48 6.78 -4.89 -8.72
C LEU A 48 6.26 -5.38 -7.37
N HIS A 49 6.94 -5.05 -6.27
CA HIS A 49 6.47 -5.35 -4.92
C HIS A 49 5.09 -4.76 -4.66
N ALA A 50 4.87 -3.50 -5.04
CA ALA A 50 3.58 -2.86 -4.87
C ALA A 50 2.46 -3.55 -5.68
N TYR A 51 2.76 -3.94 -6.93
CA TYR A 51 1.83 -4.70 -7.77
C TYR A 51 1.42 -6.03 -7.12
N LEU A 52 2.40 -6.79 -6.61
CA LEU A 52 2.15 -8.06 -5.93
C LEU A 52 1.32 -7.85 -4.65
N ALA A 53 1.70 -6.88 -3.82
CA ALA A 53 0.99 -6.59 -2.57
C ALA A 53 -0.48 -6.21 -2.81
N VAL A 54 -0.78 -5.40 -3.84
CA VAL A 54 -2.15 -5.06 -4.23
C VAL A 54 -2.94 -6.31 -4.68
N GLN A 55 -2.32 -7.19 -5.47
CA GLN A 55 -2.96 -8.45 -5.88
C GLN A 55 -3.25 -9.37 -4.71
N HIS A 56 -2.30 -9.49 -3.77
CA HIS A 56 -2.47 -10.27 -2.55
C HIS A 56 -3.59 -9.71 -1.68
N ALA A 57 -3.60 -8.40 -1.43
CA ALA A 57 -4.65 -7.71 -0.68
C ALA A 57 -6.04 -7.93 -1.31
N ALA A 58 -6.17 -7.77 -2.63
CA ALA A 58 -7.42 -7.99 -3.35
C ALA A 58 -7.91 -9.44 -3.23
N ARG A 59 -7.01 -10.42 -3.34
CA ARG A 59 -7.36 -11.84 -3.23
C ARG A 59 -7.81 -12.21 -1.81
N GLU A 60 -7.11 -11.74 -0.79
CA GLU A 60 -7.48 -12.00 0.61
C GLU A 60 -8.81 -11.33 0.96
N ALA A 61 -9.03 -10.10 0.49
CA ALA A 61 -10.30 -9.41 0.68
C ALA A 61 -11.47 -10.13 -0.01
N ALA A 62 -11.28 -10.60 -1.25
CA ALA A 62 -12.28 -11.38 -1.95
C ALA A 62 -12.58 -12.71 -1.24
N ARG A 63 -11.54 -13.43 -0.79
CA ARG A 63 -11.70 -14.66 -0.01
C ARG A 63 -12.48 -14.41 1.28
N TRP A 64 -12.14 -13.34 1.99
CA TRP A 64 -12.79 -12.95 3.22
C TRP A 64 -14.26 -12.57 2.98
N ALA A 65 -14.55 -11.80 1.94
CA ALA A 65 -15.92 -11.43 1.55
C ALA A 65 -16.84 -12.63 1.33
N ILE A 66 -16.29 -13.73 0.80
CA ILE A 66 -17.02 -14.97 0.52
C ILE A 66 -17.14 -15.84 1.78
N THR A 67 -16.05 -16.02 2.51
CA THR A 67 -15.99 -16.98 3.62
C THR A 67 -16.65 -16.44 4.89
N TYR A 68 -16.58 -15.13 5.09
CA TYR A 68 -16.94 -14.52 6.35
C TYR A 68 -18.30 -13.82 6.30
N GLN A 69 -19.23 -14.34 7.09
CA GLN A 69 -20.56 -13.80 7.31
C GLN A 69 -20.79 -13.72 8.82
N PRO A 70 -20.62 -12.53 9.43
CA PRO A 70 -20.91 -12.39 10.84
C PRO A 70 -22.42 -12.50 11.07
N PRO A 71 -22.86 -13.00 12.23
CA PRO A 71 -24.25 -12.85 12.63
C PRO A 71 -24.61 -11.36 12.76
N GLN A 72 -25.87 -11.05 12.46
CA GLN A 72 -26.41 -9.70 12.62
C GLN A 72 -26.41 -9.31 14.10
N GLY A 73 -26.01 -8.08 14.37
CA GLY A 73 -26.01 -7.44 15.67
C GLY A 73 -24.92 -7.86 16.66
N CYS A 74 -23.98 -8.73 16.26
CA CYS A 74 -22.92 -9.19 17.16
C CYS A 74 -21.52 -8.71 16.73
N LYS A 75 -20.66 -8.46 17.74
CA LYS A 75 -19.26 -8.07 17.61
C LYS A 75 -18.36 -9.25 17.22
N LEU A 76 -17.18 -8.93 16.72
CA LEU A 76 -16.13 -9.85 16.32
C LEU A 76 -15.06 -9.88 17.38
N GLU A 77 -15.29 -10.67 18.40
CA GLU A 77 -14.38 -10.71 19.54
C GLU A 77 -13.04 -11.35 19.20
N GLY A 78 -11.98 -10.70 19.71
CA GLY A 78 -10.59 -11.09 19.63
C GLY A 78 -10.08 -11.84 20.86
N ASN A 79 -10.95 -12.37 21.71
CA ASN A 79 -10.54 -13.24 22.80
C ASN A 79 -10.67 -14.73 22.42
N PRO A 80 -9.57 -15.46 22.14
CA PRO A 80 -9.61 -16.88 21.82
C PRO A 80 -10.09 -17.78 22.97
N THR A 81 -10.28 -17.22 24.18
CA THR A 81 -10.75 -17.96 25.36
C THR A 81 -12.23 -17.76 25.67
N VAL A 82 -12.90 -16.79 25.03
CA VAL A 82 -14.33 -16.54 25.23
C VAL A 82 -15.04 -16.78 23.90
N ARG A 83 -16.05 -17.65 23.93
CA ARG A 83 -16.95 -17.89 22.79
C ARG A 83 -17.91 -16.72 22.69
N ASP A 84 -17.42 -15.53 22.37
CA ASP A 84 -18.25 -14.34 22.24
C ASP A 84 -18.92 -14.29 20.87
N HIS A 85 -19.84 -15.22 20.69
CA HIS A 85 -20.95 -15.10 19.76
C HIS A 85 -22.14 -14.61 20.58
N CYS A 86 -22.49 -13.32 20.44
CA CYS A 86 -23.73 -12.75 20.96
C CYS A 86 -23.98 -13.09 22.46
N ASP A 87 -22.99 -12.88 23.33
CA ASP A 87 -23.16 -13.17 24.77
C ASP A 87 -24.26 -12.26 25.35
N PRO A 88 -25.39 -12.80 25.86
CA PRO A 88 -26.43 -12.01 26.49
C PRO A 88 -25.96 -11.27 27.75
N SER A 89 -24.81 -11.68 28.32
CA SER A 89 -24.21 -11.11 29.53
C SER A 89 -23.20 -9.99 29.25
N ASP A 90 -22.79 -9.79 28.00
CA ASP A 90 -22.05 -8.60 27.55
C ASP A 90 -22.96 -7.73 26.67
N PRO A 91 -23.89 -6.98 27.28
CA PRO A 91 -24.82 -6.18 26.52
C PRO A 91 -24.02 -5.11 25.78
N CYS A 92 -24.37 -4.87 24.52
CA CYS A 92 -23.88 -3.81 23.63
C CYS A 92 -24.08 -2.41 24.22
N THR A 93 -23.42 -2.12 25.34
CA THR A 93 -23.71 -1.01 26.25
C THR A 93 -22.83 0.20 26.01
N ASN A 94 -21.89 0.11 25.07
CA ASN A 94 -20.94 1.18 24.79
C ASN A 94 -21.24 1.92 23.50
N LEU A 95 -22.50 2.34 23.31
CA LEU A 95 -22.84 3.41 22.37
C LEU A 95 -22.71 4.82 23.00
N GLY A 96 -22.38 4.92 24.30
CA GLY A 96 -22.28 6.22 25.00
C GLY A 96 -21.22 6.36 26.09
N ALA A 97 -20.60 5.28 26.58
CA ALA A 97 -19.44 5.39 27.45
C ALA A 97 -18.19 5.43 26.59
N ASN A 98 -17.41 6.50 26.71
CA ASN A 98 -16.06 6.59 26.18
C ASN A 98 -15.13 6.06 27.29
N PRO A 99 -14.82 4.75 27.39
CA PRO A 99 -13.82 4.30 28.36
C PRO A 99 -12.45 4.85 27.92
N PRO A 100 -11.72 5.54 28.82
CA PRO A 100 -10.53 6.31 28.46
C PRO A 100 -9.27 5.43 28.35
N PHE A 101 -9.35 4.27 27.70
CA PHE A 101 -8.16 3.47 27.39
C PHE A 101 -8.25 2.81 26.02
N ILE A 102 -7.67 3.52 25.04
CA ILE A 102 -7.28 3.00 23.73
C ILE A 102 -6.06 2.10 23.98
N TYR A 103 -6.27 0.79 24.08
CA TYR A 103 -5.20 -0.18 23.84
C TYR A 103 -5.38 -0.72 22.41
N PRO A 104 -4.36 -0.60 21.52
CA PRO A 104 -4.35 -1.42 20.32
C PRO A 104 -4.41 -2.90 20.76
N PRO A 105 -5.37 -3.71 20.26
CA PRO A 105 -5.91 -3.68 18.90
C PRO A 105 -7.42 -3.40 18.75
N TYR A 106 -8.16 -2.93 19.77
CA TYR A 106 -9.64 -2.82 19.69
C TYR A 106 -10.14 -1.38 19.72
N ASP A 107 -10.42 -0.81 18.53
CA ASP A 107 -11.21 0.42 18.38
C ASP A 107 -12.65 0.05 18.03
N TYR A 108 -13.61 0.40 18.89
CA TYR A 108 -15.04 0.12 18.73
C TYR A 108 -15.70 0.93 17.60
N ARG A 109 -15.01 1.94 17.05
CA ARG A 109 -15.43 2.63 15.82
C ARG A 109 -15.16 1.80 14.56
N GLN A 110 -14.41 0.70 14.68
CA GLN A 110 -14.18 -0.21 13.57
C GLN A 110 -15.40 -1.15 13.38
N PRO A 111 -15.79 -1.45 12.14
CA PRO A 111 -16.97 -2.23 11.75
C PRO A 111 -16.95 -3.71 12.18
N GLY A 112 -15.98 -4.16 12.97
CA GLY A 112 -15.98 -5.48 13.60
C GLY A 112 -16.21 -5.45 15.11
N ASN A 113 -16.01 -4.30 15.74
CA ASN A 113 -15.90 -4.19 17.20
C ASN A 113 -17.12 -3.52 17.84
N ASN A 114 -17.99 -2.89 17.03
CA ASN A 114 -19.30 -2.45 17.47
C ASN A 114 -20.31 -3.61 17.40
N CYS A 115 -21.25 -3.64 18.34
CA CYS A 115 -22.42 -4.51 18.26
C CYS A 115 -23.67 -3.66 18.40
N ASP A 116 -24.68 -3.95 17.58
CA ASP A 116 -25.98 -3.30 17.60
C ASP A 116 -27.08 -4.38 17.56
N PRO A 117 -27.76 -4.66 18.68
CA PRO A 117 -28.84 -5.64 18.74
C PRO A 117 -30.03 -5.32 17.82
N GLN A 118 -30.16 -4.08 17.35
CA GLN A 118 -31.19 -3.61 16.43
C GLN A 118 -30.66 -3.35 15.01
N GLU A 119 -29.46 -3.86 14.68
CA GLU A 119 -28.81 -3.71 13.38
C GLU A 119 -29.78 -4.06 12.24
N ASP A 120 -30.09 -3.08 11.41
CA ASP A 120 -30.89 -3.30 10.21
C ASP A 120 -30.06 -3.92 9.08
N VAL A 121 -30.72 -4.35 8.00
CA VAL A 121 -30.04 -5.00 6.87
C VAL A 121 -29.04 -4.08 6.16
N ASN A 122 -29.32 -2.77 6.11
CA ASN A 122 -28.42 -1.81 5.46
C ASN A 122 -27.18 -1.58 6.30
N GLU A 123 -27.34 -1.45 7.62
CA GLU A 123 -26.25 -1.32 8.56
C GLU A 123 -25.37 -2.59 8.56
N TYR A 124 -25.98 -3.77 8.58
CA TYR A 124 -25.29 -5.04 8.42
C TYR A 124 -24.44 -5.09 7.14
N ASN A 125 -25.04 -4.68 6.02
CA ASN A 125 -24.35 -4.69 4.73
C ASN A 125 -23.19 -3.68 4.71
N ALA A 126 -23.40 -2.47 5.24
CA ALA A 126 -22.38 -1.43 5.34
C ALA A 126 -21.22 -1.88 6.24
N ARG A 127 -21.52 -2.50 7.38
CA ARG A 127 -20.55 -3.09 8.31
C ARG A 127 -19.71 -4.15 7.60
N ARG A 128 -20.33 -5.12 6.93
CA ARG A 128 -19.62 -6.15 6.16
C ARG A 128 -18.73 -5.56 5.06
N VAL A 129 -19.20 -4.56 4.33
CA VAL A 129 -18.40 -3.89 3.29
C VAL A 129 -17.19 -3.19 3.90
N ALA A 130 -17.39 -2.44 4.98
CA ALA A 130 -16.30 -1.75 5.67
C ALA A 130 -15.25 -2.74 6.17
N MET A 131 -15.67 -3.90 6.67
CA MET A 131 -14.77 -4.99 7.03
C MET A 131 -13.97 -5.57 5.85
N ILE A 132 -14.61 -5.80 4.70
CA ILE A 132 -13.92 -6.26 3.47
C ILE A 132 -12.84 -5.24 3.07
N LYS A 133 -13.11 -3.95 3.23
CA LYS A 133 -12.16 -2.89 2.94
C LYS A 133 -11.01 -2.84 3.95
N LEU A 134 -11.28 -3.07 5.23
CA LEU A 134 -10.25 -3.13 6.27
C LEU A 134 -9.34 -4.34 6.12
N ILE A 135 -9.87 -5.52 5.79
CA ILE A 135 -9.01 -6.68 5.56
C ILE A 135 -8.13 -6.47 4.32
N ALA A 136 -8.61 -5.81 3.27
CA ALA A 136 -7.77 -5.42 2.14
C ALA A 136 -6.62 -4.49 2.58
N LEU A 137 -6.90 -3.52 3.44
CA LEU A 137 -5.90 -2.60 3.99
C LEU A 137 -4.88 -3.32 4.88
N ASP A 138 -5.33 -4.19 5.78
CA ASP A 138 -4.47 -4.98 6.67
C ASP A 138 -3.57 -5.94 5.89
N ARG A 139 -4.08 -6.53 4.80
CA ARG A 139 -3.31 -7.45 3.94
C ARG A 139 -2.43 -6.75 2.91
N ALA A 140 -2.48 -5.42 2.82
CA ALA A 140 -1.60 -4.61 1.98
C ALA A 140 -0.26 -4.28 2.67
N VAL A 141 0.31 -5.25 3.41
CA VAL A 141 1.54 -5.07 4.20
C VAL A 141 2.71 -4.73 3.30
N GLY A 142 3.51 -3.75 3.72
CA GLY A 142 4.71 -3.33 3.00
C GLY A 142 4.44 -2.37 1.84
N LEU A 143 3.18 -1.98 1.60
CA LEU A 143 2.88 -0.82 0.77
C LEU A 143 3.17 0.48 1.53
N ARG A 144 3.68 1.48 0.81
CA ARG A 144 3.86 2.84 1.34
C ARG A 144 2.53 3.58 1.27
N ILE A 145 1.66 3.32 2.24
CA ILE A 145 0.31 3.88 2.28
C ILE A 145 0.31 5.19 3.06
N ASN A 146 -0.23 6.25 2.47
CA ASN A 146 -0.50 7.49 3.15
C ASN A 146 -1.86 7.41 3.86
N GLN A 147 -1.86 7.39 5.20
CA GLN A 147 -3.07 7.26 5.99
C GLN A 147 -4.07 8.42 5.78
N SER A 148 -3.58 9.59 5.36
CA SER A 148 -4.43 10.74 5.06
C SER A 148 -5.11 10.65 3.69
N ALA A 149 -4.69 9.71 2.83
CA ALA A 149 -5.20 9.51 1.47
C ALA A 149 -5.86 8.13 1.32
N LEU A 150 -6.62 7.70 2.32
CA LEU A 150 -7.32 6.42 2.29
C LEU A 150 -8.67 6.52 1.57
N GLY A 151 -8.84 5.73 0.52
CA GLY A 151 -10.06 5.61 -0.28
C GLY A 151 -11.00 4.51 0.23
N LEU A 152 -11.44 4.57 1.49
CA LEU A 152 -12.35 3.58 2.07
C LEU A 152 -13.83 3.91 1.83
N THR A 153 -14.18 5.17 1.61
CA THR A 153 -15.52 5.57 1.16
C THR A 153 -15.47 6.03 -0.29
N THR A 154 -16.62 6.06 -0.95
CA THR A 154 -16.70 6.50 -2.35
C THR A 154 -16.19 7.94 -2.53
N ASP A 155 -16.50 8.82 -1.57
CA ASP A 155 -16.06 10.21 -1.61
C ASP A 155 -14.55 10.34 -1.44
N THR A 156 -13.96 9.66 -0.45
CA THR A 156 -12.51 9.73 -0.22
C THR A 156 -11.73 9.02 -1.32
N PHE A 157 -12.29 7.96 -1.91
CA PHE A 157 -11.70 7.29 -3.05
C PHE A 157 -11.59 8.24 -4.24
N ASN A 158 -12.67 8.95 -4.58
CA ASN A 158 -12.67 9.88 -5.70
C ASN A 158 -11.78 11.10 -5.42
N ALA A 159 -11.83 11.63 -4.19
CA ALA A 159 -11.07 12.82 -3.81
C ALA A 159 -9.54 12.59 -3.80
N TYR A 160 -9.09 11.41 -3.37
CA TYR A 160 -7.67 11.15 -3.12
C TYR A 160 -7.02 10.17 -4.10
N SER A 161 -7.74 9.65 -5.08
CA SER A 161 -7.24 8.65 -6.04
C SER A 161 -5.91 9.02 -6.71
N ASN A 162 -5.68 10.31 -6.97
CA ASN A 162 -4.45 10.81 -7.62
C ASN A 162 -3.34 11.19 -6.62
N THR A 163 -3.58 11.08 -5.32
CA THR A 163 -2.59 11.44 -4.29
C THR A 163 -1.50 10.37 -4.19
N PRO A 164 -0.22 10.73 -4.06
CA PRO A 164 0.86 9.76 -3.86
C PRO A 164 0.64 8.93 -2.58
N GLY A 165 0.85 7.62 -2.68
CA GLY A 165 0.60 6.70 -1.57
C GLY A 165 -0.88 6.44 -1.29
N PHE A 166 -1.80 6.86 -2.18
CA PHE A 166 -3.22 6.55 -2.08
C PHE A 166 -3.44 5.04 -2.02
N PHE A 167 -4.33 4.59 -1.14
CA PHE A 167 -4.80 3.21 -1.12
C PHE A 167 -6.32 3.23 -0.96
N GLY A 168 -7.01 2.64 -1.93
CA GLY A 168 -8.47 2.65 -1.98
C GLY A 168 -9.03 1.27 -2.28
N VAL A 169 -10.19 0.98 -1.69
CA VAL A 169 -10.86 -0.30 -1.85
C VAL A 169 -12.33 -0.07 -2.13
N GLN A 170 -12.80 -0.63 -3.24
CA GLN A 170 -14.20 -0.60 -3.64
C GLN A 170 -14.75 -2.03 -3.65
N VAL A 171 -15.97 -2.18 -3.18
CA VAL A 171 -16.66 -3.47 -3.11
C VAL A 171 -17.98 -3.33 -3.86
N TRP A 172 -18.27 -4.27 -4.73
CA TRP A 172 -19.56 -4.38 -5.40
C TRP A 172 -20.16 -5.74 -5.18
N GLY A 173 -21.48 -5.77 -5.10
CA GLY A 173 -22.24 -6.99 -4.91
C GLY A 173 -23.65 -6.86 -5.45
N PHE A 174 -24.42 -7.92 -5.31
CA PHE A 174 -25.78 -8.01 -5.84
C PHE A 174 -26.78 -8.08 -4.68
N PRO A 175 -27.75 -7.15 -4.59
CA PRO A 175 -28.74 -7.14 -3.51
C PRO A 175 -29.81 -8.22 -3.66
N ALA A 176 -30.02 -8.76 -4.86
CA ALA A 176 -30.93 -9.86 -5.13
C ALA A 176 -30.49 -10.65 -6.38
N PHE A 177 -31.01 -11.88 -6.54
CA PHE A 177 -30.81 -12.66 -7.76
C PHE A 177 -31.43 -11.91 -8.96
N GLY A 178 -30.62 -11.69 -10.02
CA GLY A 178 -31.05 -10.93 -11.20
C GLY A 178 -31.05 -9.40 -11.03
N ALA A 179 -30.68 -8.88 -9.86
CA ALA A 179 -30.45 -7.45 -9.69
C ALA A 179 -29.16 -7.00 -10.41
N GLN A 180 -29.01 -5.69 -10.60
CA GLN A 180 -27.76 -5.12 -11.08
C GLN A 180 -26.72 -5.04 -9.96
N GLU A 181 -25.43 -4.98 -10.36
CA GLU A 181 -24.30 -4.79 -9.46
C GLU A 181 -24.40 -3.42 -8.77
N GLN A 182 -24.30 -3.39 -7.45
CA GLN A 182 -24.39 -2.18 -6.62
C GLN A 182 -23.06 -1.95 -5.89
N LEU A 183 -22.60 -0.69 -5.87
CA LEU A 183 -21.45 -0.25 -5.09
C LEU A 183 -21.77 -0.29 -3.59
N ASP A 184 -20.77 -0.61 -2.77
CA ASP A 184 -20.87 -0.70 -1.31
C ASP A 184 -21.93 -1.71 -0.84
N HIS A 185 -22.02 -2.85 -1.54
CA HIS A 185 -22.88 -3.98 -1.15
C HIS A 185 -22.08 -5.29 -1.06
N PRO A 186 -22.22 -6.10 0.01
CA PRO A 186 -21.42 -7.31 0.22
C PRO A 186 -21.96 -8.56 -0.52
N SER A 187 -23.01 -8.39 -1.32
CA SER A 187 -23.75 -9.44 -2.03
C SER A 187 -24.48 -10.44 -1.12
N LEU A 188 -25.52 -11.08 -1.65
CA LEU A 188 -26.20 -12.18 -0.94
C LEU A 188 -25.39 -13.49 -1.01
N PRO A 189 -25.59 -14.42 -0.05
CA PRO A 189 -25.01 -15.75 -0.13
C PRO A 189 -25.32 -16.43 -1.47
N GLY A 190 -24.28 -16.95 -2.14
CA GLY A 190 -24.39 -17.60 -3.45
C GLY A 190 -24.32 -16.65 -4.65
N LEU A 191 -24.31 -15.32 -4.43
CA LEU A 191 -24.04 -14.34 -5.47
C LEU A 191 -22.56 -13.90 -5.45
N PRO A 192 -21.99 -13.53 -6.61
CA PRO A 192 -20.61 -13.09 -6.67
C PRO A 192 -20.41 -11.74 -5.96
N VAL A 193 -19.17 -11.49 -5.51
CA VAL A 193 -18.70 -10.22 -4.97
C VAL A 193 -17.49 -9.79 -5.80
N ARG A 194 -17.42 -8.51 -6.17
CA ARG A 194 -16.24 -7.91 -6.80
C ARG A 194 -15.55 -6.99 -5.81
N VAL A 195 -14.24 -7.17 -5.66
CA VAL A 195 -13.39 -6.26 -4.88
C VAL A 195 -12.36 -5.65 -5.82
N ARG A 196 -12.26 -4.32 -5.84
CA ARG A 196 -11.20 -3.57 -6.52
C ARG A 196 -10.33 -2.93 -5.45
N VAL A 197 -9.03 -3.21 -5.53
CA VAL A 197 -8.01 -2.52 -4.74
C VAL A 197 -7.19 -1.67 -5.69
N VAL A 198 -6.96 -0.42 -5.31
CA VAL A 198 -6.17 0.55 -6.08
C VAL A 198 -5.12 1.14 -5.16
N HIS A 199 -3.87 1.19 -5.63
CA HIS A 199 -2.80 1.86 -4.92
C HIS A 199 -2.04 2.77 -5.89
N ASN A 200 -1.82 4.02 -5.48
CA ASN A 200 -0.96 4.96 -6.19
C ASN A 200 0.43 4.91 -5.58
N VAL A 201 1.38 4.29 -6.29
CA VAL A 201 2.73 4.07 -5.77
C VAL A 201 3.50 5.39 -5.74
N GLU A 202 4.05 5.73 -4.59
CA GLU A 202 4.98 6.87 -4.48
C GLU A 202 6.36 6.47 -4.98
N LEU A 203 6.86 7.16 -6.01
CA LEU A 203 8.22 6.99 -6.50
C LEU A 203 9.23 7.46 -5.45
N ALA A 204 10.23 6.62 -5.15
CA ALA A 204 11.25 6.94 -4.15
C ALA A 204 12.28 7.92 -4.70
N ASP A 205 12.66 7.73 -5.96
CA ASP A 205 13.72 8.50 -6.60
C ASP A 205 13.27 9.90 -7.04
N PRO A 206 14.00 10.97 -6.65
CA PRO A 206 13.64 12.34 -7.00
C PRO A 206 13.73 12.61 -8.51
N LEU A 207 14.62 11.89 -9.22
CA LEU A 207 14.78 12.02 -10.66
C LEU A 207 13.57 11.46 -11.42
N PHE A 208 13.07 10.28 -11.04
CA PHE A 208 11.87 9.70 -11.66
C PHE A 208 10.61 10.46 -11.24
N ARG A 209 10.54 10.91 -9.99
CA ARG A 209 9.46 11.78 -9.49
C ARG A 209 9.30 13.08 -10.30
N ALA A 210 10.40 13.66 -10.79
CA ALA A 210 10.35 14.87 -11.61
C ALA A 210 9.79 14.62 -13.02
N MET A 211 9.89 13.39 -13.54
CA MET A 211 9.45 13.03 -14.90
C MET A 211 8.04 12.45 -14.97
N ALA A 212 7.57 11.81 -13.89
CA ALA A 212 6.24 11.22 -13.79
C ALA A 212 5.44 11.90 -12.66
N PRO A 213 4.91 13.12 -12.89
CA PRO A 213 3.97 13.73 -11.96
C PRO A 213 2.66 12.93 -11.94
N TYR A 214 2.16 12.72 -10.74
CA TYR A 214 0.88 12.05 -10.42
C TYR A 214 -0.32 12.89 -10.82
#